data_AF-A0A973LRU7-F1
#
_entry.id   AF-A0A973LRU7-F1
#
_cell.length_a   1.000
_cell.length_b   1.000
_cell.length_c   1.000
_cell.angle_alpha   90.00
_cell.angle_beta   90.00
_cell.angle_gamma   90.00
#
_symmetry.space_group_name_H-M   'P 1'
#
loop_
_entity.id
_entity.type
_entity.pdbx_description
1 polymer ?
#
loop_
_entity_poly.entity_id
_entity_poly.type
_entity_poly.pdbx_seq_one_letter_code
_entity_poly.pdbx_strand_id
1 'polypeptide(L)'
;ALAFSGDGTRLAAGDTAGRTALWDGEVRRRLAVLAESGQPGTPAYVSALAFSPGGDLLAAGDSSGGLRLWDTASGRPVGSPLSTPGDEVQAVAFSPDGNTLYSVGAHTPLHAYDLRPAVAESALCRRAGGGLTPEQWDVHAPRLPFEQVCDDTESPH
;
A
#
# COMPACT_ATOMS: atom_id res chain seq x y z
N ALA A 1 -1.12 3.06 14.98
CA ALA A 1 0.31 2.73 14.75
C ALA A 1 1.11 3.97 14.30
N LEU A 2 2.45 3.93 14.35
CA LEU A 2 3.35 4.96 13.80
C LEU A 2 4.53 4.30 13.08
N ALA A 3 4.99 4.87 11.96
CA ALA A 3 6.16 4.40 11.23
C ALA A 3 6.90 5.56 10.55
N PHE A 4 8.23 5.52 10.51
CA PHE A 4 9.07 6.42 9.71
C PHE A 4 9.55 5.70 8.45
N SER A 5 9.76 6.46 7.37
CA SER A 5 10.50 5.98 6.20
C SER A 5 11.98 5.77 6.54
N GLY A 6 12.68 4.93 5.76
CA GLY A 6 14.08 4.60 6.01
C GLY A 6 15.04 5.81 5.95
N ASP A 7 14.68 6.83 5.18
CA ASP A 7 15.40 8.11 5.08
C ASP A 7 15.00 9.13 6.16
N GLY A 8 13.98 8.82 6.98
CA GLY A 8 13.46 9.70 8.03
C GLY A 8 12.66 10.91 7.56
N THR A 9 12.44 11.06 6.25
CA THR A 9 11.77 12.25 5.68
C THR A 9 10.24 12.16 5.74
N ARG A 10 9.68 10.96 5.94
CA ARG A 10 8.23 10.72 6.00
C ARG A 10 7.83 10.01 7.28
N LEU A 11 6.65 10.34 7.75
CA LEU A 11 5.99 9.71 8.90
C LEU A 11 4.59 9.28 8.50
N ALA A 12 4.22 8.04 8.82
CA ALA A 12 2.86 7.54 8.73
C ALA A 12 2.28 7.37 10.14
N ALA A 13 1.03 7.79 10.31
CA ALA A 13 0.30 7.70 11.56
C ALA A 13 -1.10 7.14 11.30
N GLY A 14 -1.41 6.01 11.92
CA GLY A 14 -2.71 5.35 11.82
C GLY A 14 -3.62 5.75 12.98
N ASP A 15 -4.91 5.99 12.70
CA ASP A 15 -5.91 6.38 13.69
C ASP A 15 -6.96 5.30 13.98
N THR A 16 -7.85 5.59 14.93
CA THR A 16 -8.92 4.67 15.37
C THR A 16 -10.11 4.61 14.40
N ALA A 17 -10.09 5.42 13.35
CA ALA A 17 -11.12 5.45 12.31
C ALA A 17 -10.65 4.75 11.02
N GLY A 18 -9.57 3.97 11.08
CA GLY A 18 -9.05 3.22 9.94
C GLY A 18 -8.33 4.10 8.91
N ARG A 19 -7.90 5.30 9.31
CA ARG A 19 -7.21 6.23 8.41
C ARG A 19 -5.73 6.29 8.77
N THR A 20 -4.92 6.33 7.73
CA THR A 20 -3.49 6.54 7.82
C THR A 20 -3.14 7.92 7.28
N ALA A 21 -2.66 8.81 8.13
CA ALA A 21 -2.12 10.10 7.73
C ALA A 21 -0.65 9.95 7.35
N LEU A 22 -0.30 10.40 6.14
CA LEU A 22 1.08 10.52 5.68
C LEU A 22 1.56 11.95 5.87
N TRP A 23 2.75 12.11 6.42
CA TRP A 23 3.36 13.38 6.75
C TRP A 23 4.74 13.52 6.13
N ASP A 24 5.06 14.74 5.74
CA ASP A 24 6.41 15.20 5.51
C ASP A 24 7.02 15.60 6.85
N GLY A 25 8.12 14.95 7.21
CA GLY A 25 8.84 15.14 8.46
C GLY A 25 9.69 16.41 8.50
N GLU A 26 10.16 16.90 7.35
CA GLU A 26 11.00 18.10 7.28
C GLU A 26 10.16 19.35 7.53
N VAL A 27 9.05 19.49 6.79
CA VAL A 27 8.17 20.66 6.89
C VAL A 27 7.00 20.45 7.86
N ARG A 28 6.91 19.27 8.49
CA ARG A 28 5.87 18.89 9.47
C ARG A 28 4.46 19.09 8.93
N ARG A 29 4.25 18.72 7.67
CA ARG A 29 2.99 18.93 6.95
C ARG A 29 2.36 17.60 6.59
N ARG A 30 1.04 17.48 6.76
CA ARG A 30 0.28 16.32 6.27
C ARG A 30 0.22 16.36 4.74
N LEU A 31 0.72 15.31 4.11
CA LEU A 31 0.75 15.10 2.66
C LEU A 31 -0.58 14.50 2.18
N ALA A 32 -1.02 13.43 2.84
CA ALA A 32 -2.20 12.67 2.43
C ALA A 32 -2.91 12.04 3.62
N VAL A 33 -4.18 11.66 3.41
CA VAL A 33 -4.91 10.72 4.26
C VAL A 33 -5.29 9.53 3.39
N LEU A 34 -4.75 8.38 3.75
CA LEU A 34 -4.93 7.11 3.08
C LEU A 34 -5.99 6.36 3.89
N ALA A 35 -7.16 6.12 3.31
CA ALA A 35 -8.27 5.49 3.99
C ALA A 35 -8.25 3.99 3.72
N GLU A 36 -8.21 3.18 4.77
CA GLU A 36 -8.42 1.74 4.62
C GLU A 36 -9.93 1.48 4.49
N SER A 37 -10.29 0.61 3.55
CA SER A 37 -11.66 0.17 3.38
C SER A 37 -12.02 -0.80 4.50
N GLY A 38 -12.38 -0.27 5.66
CA GLY A 38 -13.06 -1.04 6.70
C GLY A 38 -14.46 -1.44 6.22
N GLN A 39 -14.90 -2.64 6.61
CA GLN A 39 -16.23 -3.11 6.26
C GLN A 39 -17.30 -2.18 6.87
N PRO A 40 -18.33 -1.73 6.11
CA PRO A 40 -19.35 -0.83 6.65
C PRO A 40 -20.00 -1.40 7.91
N GLY A 41 -19.95 -0.64 9.01
CA GLY A 41 -20.57 -1.03 10.29
C GLY A 41 -19.61 -1.61 11.34
N THR A 42 -18.36 -1.91 11.00
CA THR A 42 -17.34 -2.35 11.97
C THR A 42 -16.15 -1.39 11.93
N PRO A 43 -16.00 -0.48 12.92
CA PRO A 43 -14.86 0.42 12.95
C PRO A 43 -13.57 -0.40 13.16
N ALA A 44 -12.72 -0.45 12.14
CA ALA A 44 -11.39 -1.04 12.20
C ALA A 44 -10.36 0.08 12.43
N TYR A 45 -9.48 -0.10 13.41
CA TYR A 45 -8.40 0.85 13.67
C TYR A 45 -7.09 0.37 13.04
N VAL A 46 -6.23 1.32 12.66
CA VAL A 46 -4.93 1.00 12.07
C VAL A 46 -3.96 0.53 13.17
N SER A 47 -3.77 -0.78 13.23
CA SER A 47 -2.97 -1.48 14.24
C SER A 47 -1.51 -1.63 13.82
N ALA A 48 -1.20 -1.67 12.52
CA ALA A 48 0.15 -1.87 12.01
C ALA A 48 0.49 -0.95 10.82
N LEU A 49 1.73 -0.45 10.78
CA LEU A 49 2.27 0.37 9.68
C LEU A 49 3.73 0.03 9.42
N ALA A 50 4.12 -0.03 8.15
CA ALA A 50 5.53 -0.14 7.75
C ALA A 50 5.78 0.52 6.40
N PHE A 51 6.89 1.26 6.28
CA PHE A 51 7.40 1.68 4.97
C PHE A 51 8.26 0.59 4.36
N SER A 52 8.29 0.52 3.03
CA SER A 52 9.31 -0.25 2.33
C SER A 52 10.70 0.39 2.53
N PRO A 53 11.80 -0.36 2.35
CA PRO A 53 13.16 0.15 2.56
C PRO A 53 13.47 1.41 1.74
N GLY A 54 12.94 1.49 0.51
CA GLY A 54 13.06 2.67 -0.35
C GLY A 54 12.08 3.80 -0.05
N GLY A 55 11.13 3.61 0.86
CA GLY A 55 10.10 4.61 1.21
C GLY A 55 8.97 4.77 0.19
N ASP A 56 9.05 4.10 -0.95
CA ASP A 56 8.09 4.18 -2.06
C ASP A 56 6.72 3.58 -1.74
N LEU A 57 6.68 2.60 -0.82
CA LEU A 57 5.46 1.93 -0.43
C LEU A 57 5.22 2.08 1.07
N LEU A 58 3.94 2.14 1.44
CA LEU A 58 3.46 2.06 2.81
C LEU A 58 2.47 0.90 2.90
N ALA A 59 2.74 -0.06 3.78
CA ALA A 59 1.79 -1.06 4.20
C ALA A 59 1.06 -0.58 5.44
N ALA A 60 -0.26 -0.72 5.43
CA ALA A 60 -1.12 -0.45 6.57
C ALA A 60 -2.01 -1.68 6.81
N GLY A 61 -2.12 -2.07 8.07
CA GLY A 61 -2.95 -3.19 8.50
C GLY A 61 -3.86 -2.78 9.65
N ASP A 62 -5.07 -3.34 9.65
CA ASP A 62 -6.13 -2.98 10.59
C ASP A 62 -6.59 -4.12 11.49
N SER A 63 -7.40 -3.75 12.48
CA SER A 63 -7.96 -4.66 13.49
C SER A 63 -9.02 -5.64 12.97
N SER A 64 -9.44 -5.50 11.72
CA SER A 64 -10.38 -6.41 11.04
C SER A 64 -9.69 -7.36 10.04
N GLY A 65 -8.36 -7.34 10.00
CA GLY A 65 -7.59 -8.13 9.04
C GLY A 65 -7.46 -7.48 7.67
N GLY A 66 -7.87 -6.22 7.52
CA GLY A 66 -7.52 -5.44 6.33
C GLY A 66 -6.01 -5.22 6.27
N LEU A 67 -5.44 -5.38 5.08
CA LEU A 67 -4.04 -5.07 4.79
C LEU A 67 -3.95 -4.44 3.39
N ARG A 68 -3.55 -3.18 3.31
CA ARG A 68 -3.47 -2.43 2.05
C ARG A 68 -2.07 -1.84 1.84
N LEU A 69 -1.67 -1.79 0.58
CA LEU A 69 -0.46 -1.12 0.12
C LEU A 69 -0.79 0.20 -0.54
N TRP A 70 0.04 1.20 -0.30
CA TRP A 70 -0.07 2.54 -0.85
C TRP A 70 1.24 2.98 -1.47
N ASP A 71 1.17 3.59 -2.65
CA ASP A 71 2.28 4.34 -3.22
C ASP A 71 2.36 5.68 -2.51
N THR A 72 3.50 5.96 -1.90
CA THR A 72 3.67 7.10 -0.99
C THR A 72 3.84 8.43 -1.73
N ALA A 73 4.17 8.39 -3.02
CA ALA A 73 4.32 9.59 -3.85
C ALA A 73 2.97 10.10 -4.36
N SER A 74 2.12 9.20 -4.82
CA SER A 74 0.78 9.51 -5.36
C SER A 74 -0.32 9.44 -4.30
N GLY A 75 -0.09 8.73 -3.19
CA GLY A 75 -1.11 8.43 -2.19
C GLY A 75 -2.19 7.47 -2.70
N ARG A 76 -1.94 6.77 -3.81
CA ARG A 76 -2.88 5.80 -4.39
C ARG A 76 -2.63 4.40 -3.85
N PRO A 77 -3.67 3.56 -3.73
CA PRO A 77 -3.46 2.17 -3.37
C PRO A 77 -2.74 1.43 -4.51
N VAL A 78 -1.93 0.43 -4.14
CA VAL A 78 -1.21 -0.42 -5.11
C VAL A 78 -1.81 -1.81 -5.07
N GLY A 79 -2.39 -2.23 -6.20
CA GLY A 79 -3.07 -3.50 -6.34
C GLY A 79 -4.30 -3.68 -5.42
N SER A 80 -4.77 -4.92 -5.38
CA SER A 80 -5.88 -5.34 -4.52
C SER A 80 -5.45 -5.42 -3.04
N PRO A 81 -6.38 -5.25 -2.09
CA PRO A 81 -6.14 -5.56 -0.69
C PRO A 81 -5.52 -6.95 -0.51
N LEU A 82 -4.52 -7.04 0.36
CA LEU A 82 -3.86 -8.31 0.68
C LEU A 82 -4.77 -9.08 1.63
N SER A 83 -5.15 -10.30 1.24
CA SER A 83 -5.98 -11.15 2.08
C SER A 83 -5.18 -11.60 3.29
N THR A 84 -5.59 -11.19 4.48
CA THR A 84 -5.11 -11.79 5.73
C THR A 84 -6.14 -12.82 6.19
N PRO A 85 -5.74 -13.83 6.98
CA PRO A 85 -6.69 -14.79 7.52
C PRO A 85 -7.53 -14.15 8.64
N GLY A 86 -8.47 -13.26 8.28
CA GLY A 86 -9.63 -12.79 9.06
C GLY A 86 -9.39 -12.15 10.44
N ASP A 87 -8.16 -12.10 10.93
CA ASP A 87 -7.79 -11.65 12.26
C ASP A 87 -7.03 -10.33 12.20
N GLU A 88 -7.02 -9.61 13.33
CA GLU A 88 -6.26 -8.36 13.52
C GLU A 88 -4.81 -8.47 13.04
N VAL A 89 -4.38 -7.52 12.21
CA VAL A 89 -2.98 -7.39 11.81
C VAL A 89 -2.22 -6.66 12.91
N GLN A 90 -1.42 -7.38 13.69
CA GLN A 90 -0.70 -6.80 14.82
C GLN A 90 0.63 -6.16 14.41
N ALA A 91 1.29 -6.73 13.40
CA ALA A 91 2.52 -6.16 12.88
C ALA A 91 2.68 -6.48 11.40
N VAL A 92 3.37 -5.57 10.71
CA VAL A 92 3.80 -5.73 9.32
C VAL A 92 5.27 -5.37 9.18
N ALA A 93 5.97 -6.03 8.27
CA ALA A 93 7.37 -5.73 7.99
C ALA A 93 7.71 -6.05 6.53
N PHE A 94 8.43 -5.15 5.86
CA PHE A 94 9.01 -5.42 4.55
C PHE A 94 10.33 -6.18 4.69
N SER A 95 10.61 -7.07 3.73
CA SER A 95 11.96 -7.60 3.53
C SER A 95 12.93 -6.47 3.16
N PRO A 96 14.24 -6.62 3.44
CA PRO A 96 15.24 -5.60 3.10
C PRO A 96 15.34 -5.26 1.61
N ASP A 97 14.96 -6.20 0.73
CA ASP A 97 14.90 -5.98 -0.71
C ASP A 97 13.56 -5.37 -1.18
N GLY A 98 12.59 -5.19 -0.29
CA GLY A 98 11.27 -4.60 -0.56
C GLY A 98 10.31 -5.49 -1.35
N ASN A 99 10.69 -6.72 -1.68
CA ASN A 99 9.89 -7.60 -2.56
C ASN A 99 8.89 -8.48 -1.81
N THR A 100 9.03 -8.60 -0.49
CA THR A 100 8.15 -9.43 0.34
C THR A 100 7.62 -8.60 1.49
N LEU A 101 6.32 -8.67 1.74
CA LEU A 101 5.70 -8.17 2.97
C LEU A 101 5.39 -9.33 3.90
N TYR A 102 5.67 -9.17 5.17
CA TYR A 102 5.27 -10.09 6.22
C TYR A 102 4.18 -9.47 7.08
N SER A 103 3.19 -10.27 7.49
CA SER A 103 2.20 -9.89 8.50
C SER A 103 2.06 -10.97 9.56
N VAL A 104 1.62 -10.57 10.75
CA VAL A 104 1.26 -11.46 11.85
C VAL A 104 0.00 -10.95 12.54
N GLY A 105 -0.84 -11.86 13.01
CA GLY A 105 -1.96 -11.58 13.88
C GLY A 105 -1.89 -12.35 15.19
N ALA A 106 -2.82 -12.07 16.11
CA ALA A 106 -2.81 -12.65 17.46
C ALA A 106 -2.89 -14.19 17.48
N HIS A 107 -3.59 -14.77 16.50
CA HIS A 107 -3.87 -16.20 16.41
C HIS A 107 -3.48 -16.81 15.08
N THR A 108 -2.83 -16.05 14.21
CA THR A 108 -2.43 -16.48 12.87
C THR A 108 -0.92 -16.66 12.77
N PRO A 109 -0.45 -17.65 12.00
CA PRO A 109 0.97 -17.76 11.69
C PRO A 109 1.43 -16.55 10.86
N LEU A 110 2.74 -16.30 10.88
CA LEU A 110 3.36 -15.33 9.99
C LEU A 110 3.02 -15.64 8.53
N HIS A 111 2.48 -14.64 7.85
CA HIS A 111 2.13 -14.70 6.43
C HIS A 111 3.14 -13.89 5.61
N ALA A 112 3.45 -14.36 4.41
CA ALA A 112 4.36 -13.70 3.48
C ALA A 112 3.65 -13.42 2.16
N TYR A 113 3.73 -12.18 1.68
CA TYR A 113 3.14 -11.71 0.43
C TYR A 113 4.23 -11.35 -0.57
N ASP A 114 4.19 -11.94 -1.76
CA ASP A 114 5.05 -11.55 -2.87
C ASP A 114 4.54 -10.25 -3.50
N LEU A 115 5.33 -9.19 -3.38
CA LEU A 115 4.96 -7.87 -3.87
C LEU A 115 5.50 -7.56 -5.26
N ARG A 116 6.30 -8.45 -5.87
CA ARG A 116 6.92 -8.20 -7.18
C ARG A 116 5.90 -7.79 -8.26
N PRO A 117 4.70 -8.41 -8.34
CA PRO A 117 3.67 -7.95 -9.30
C PRO A 117 3.22 -6.52 -9.03
N ALA A 118 2.83 -6.23 -7.78
CA ALA A 118 2.32 -4.93 -7.34
C ALA A 118 3.37 -3.79 -7.48
N VAL A 119 4.63 -4.07 -7.13
CA VAL A 119 5.73 -3.11 -7.25
C VAL A 119 6.07 -2.85 -8.72
N ALA A 120 6.05 -3.88 -9.57
CA ALA A 120 6.29 -3.72 -11.00
C ALA A 120 5.24 -2.83 -11.65
N GLU A 121 3.97 -3.04 -11.32
CA GLU A 121 2.84 -2.19 -11.74
C GLU A 121 3.02 -0.73 -11.30
N SER A 122 3.25 -0.49 -10.00
CA SER A 122 3.48 0.86 -9.48
C SER A 122 4.67 1.55 -10.16
N ALA A 123 5.79 0.82 -10.35
CA ALA A 123 6.98 1.35 -11.01
C ALA A 123 6.73 1.70 -12.49
N LEU A 124 5.91 0.91 -13.19
CA LEU A 124 5.48 1.21 -14.55
C LEU A 124 4.61 2.46 -14.59
N CYS A 125 3.61 2.59 -13.70
CA CYS A 125 2.76 3.78 -13.63
C CYS A 125 3.56 5.05 -13.34
N ARG A 126 4.58 5.00 -12.47
CA ARG A 126 5.47 6.16 -12.20
C ARG A 126 6.32 6.57 -13.40
N ARG A 127 6.77 5.61 -14.21
CA ARG A 127 7.55 5.90 -15.44
C ARG A 127 6.66 6.38 -16.58
N ALA A 128 5.45 5.85 -16.67
CA ALA A 128 4.49 6.19 -17.70
C ALA A 128 3.79 7.55 -17.46
N GLY A 129 3.74 8.01 -16.20
CA GLY A 129 3.05 9.26 -15.83
C GLY A 129 1.53 9.15 -15.78
N GLY A 130 0.99 7.93 -15.76
CA GLY A 130 -0.43 7.59 -15.89
C GLY A 130 -0.60 6.23 -16.59
N GLY A 131 -1.84 5.78 -16.81
CA GLY A 131 -2.13 4.58 -17.59
C GLY A 131 -1.46 4.61 -18.96
N LEU A 132 -0.78 3.51 -19.33
CA LEU A 132 -0.14 3.39 -20.64
C LEU A 132 -1.21 3.40 -21.73
N THR A 133 -1.03 4.19 -22.79
CA THR A 133 -1.87 4.06 -23.98
C THR A 133 -1.60 2.71 -24.67
N PRO A 134 -2.52 2.19 -25.49
CA PRO A 134 -2.30 0.98 -26.26
C PRO A 134 -1.01 1.02 -27.11
N GLU A 135 -0.63 2.20 -27.65
CA GLU A 135 0.62 2.33 -28.40
C GLU A 135 1.87 2.24 -27.51
N GLN A 136 1.81 2.78 -26.29
CA GLN A 136 2.92 2.70 -25.34
C GLN A 136 3.08 1.29 -24.76
N TRP A 137 1.97 0.56 -24.59
CA TRP A 137 1.98 -0.84 -24.16
C TRP A 137 2.69 -1.74 -25.16
N ASP A 138 2.46 -1.56 -26.46
CA ASP A 138 3.08 -2.38 -27.51
C ASP A 138 4.62 -2.22 -27.52
N VAL A 139 5.12 -1.04 -27.14
CA VAL A 139 6.57 -0.77 -27.03
C VAL A 139 7.18 -1.45 -25.79
N HIS A 140 6.46 -1.52 -24.67
CA HIS A 140 7.00 -1.94 -23.38
C HIS A 140 6.64 -3.39 -22.98
N ALA A 141 5.55 -3.94 -23.52
CA ALA A 141 5.03 -5.27 -23.20
C ALA A 141 4.43 -6.00 -24.44
N PRO A 142 5.18 -6.16 -25.55
CA PRO A 142 4.67 -6.69 -26.84
C PRO A 142 4.20 -8.15 -26.81
N ARG A 143 4.43 -8.87 -25.70
CA ARG A 143 4.03 -10.28 -25.52
C ARG A 143 2.87 -10.46 -24.55
N LEU A 144 2.34 -9.37 -24.00
CA LEU A 144 1.23 -9.40 -23.05
C LEU A 144 0.01 -8.72 -23.69
N PRO A 145 -1.20 -9.28 -23.53
CA PRO A 145 -2.43 -8.58 -23.93
C PRO A 145 -2.51 -7.23 -23.19
N PHE A 146 -3.03 -6.20 -23.87
CA PHE A 146 -3.22 -4.88 -23.25
C PHE A 146 -4.16 -4.99 -22.05
N GLU A 147 -3.66 -4.57 -20.89
CA GLU A 147 -4.42 -4.47 -19.65
C GLU A 147 -4.23 -3.05 -19.12
N GLN A 148 -5.31 -2.40 -18.66
CA GLN A 148 -5.25 -1.04 -18.16
C GLN A 148 -4.64 -1.06 -16.75
N VAL A 149 -3.31 -1.08 -16.69
CA VAL A 149 -2.52 -1.31 -15.47
C VAL A 149 -2.57 -0.16 -14.47
N CYS A 150 -2.89 1.05 -14.91
CA CYS A 150 -3.18 2.16 -13.99
C CYS A 150 -4.67 2.45 -14.11
N ASP A 151 -5.48 1.79 -13.29
CA ASP A 151 -6.92 2.03 -13.28
C ASP A 151 -7.18 3.44 -12.70
N ASP A 152 -7.78 4.32 -13.51
CA ASP A 152 -8.26 5.63 -13.06
C ASP A 152 -9.68 5.54 -12.46
N THR A 153 -10.23 4.32 -12.28
CA THR A 153 -11.59 4.13 -11.81
C THR A 153 -11.72 3.27 -10.55
N GLU A 154 -11.64 3.90 -9.37
CA GLU A 154 -12.65 3.60 -8.34
C GLU A 154 -13.78 4.62 -8.51
N SER A 155 -14.76 4.26 -9.34
CA SER A 155 -16.08 4.86 -9.31
C SER A 155 -16.72 4.51 -7.96
N PRO A 156 -17.22 5.47 -7.17
CA PRO A 156 -17.96 5.15 -5.96
C PRO A 156 -19.32 4.55 -6.37
N HIS A 157 -19.57 3.30 -5.98
CA HIS A 157 -20.89 2.71 -5.95
C HIS A 157 -21.24 2.27 -4.53
#